data_AF-A0A8H4AT18-F1
#
_entry.id   AF-A0A8H4AT18-F1
#
_cell.length_a   1.000
_cell.length_b   1.000
_cell.length_c   1.000
_cell.angle_alpha   90.00
_cell.angle_beta   90.00
_cell.angle_gamma   90.00
#
_symmetry.space_group_name_H-M   'P 1'
#
loop_
_entity.id
_entity.type
_entity.pdbx_description
1 polymer ?
#
loop_
_entity_poly.entity_id
_entity_poly.type
_entity_poly.pdbx_seq_one_letter_code
_entity_poly.pdbx_strand_id
1 'polypeptide(L)'
;MEAGLTLNSSKRCVVKICKGSSTGKWKKITDNVLIKAEANGTLASYYRDHKDEYICIGCYNAIVVNAASSFKEHALNWDNGLKRRRNSFSISESILLLTNFIFKREVLDGEPPVFSFSQLRSIAINKNNDLSFFFDQIEDIACLGKKTEAEKRELERSLAYQCYLMCWNQSRVIPLWNLHESEMGGDYFSWVDGVNVLSKFLYDREKVEQKPAIYSFKQLHKEMVAKDIRLSSFFNSIYNATLLDKKSDNYSTNDVK
;
A
#
# COMPACT_ATOMS: atom_id res chain seq x y z
N MET A 1 -13.67 -32.34 -47.12
CA MET A 1 -14.83 -31.75 -46.42
C MET A 1 -14.44 -31.54 -44.99
N GLU A 2 -14.20 -30.29 -44.65
CA GLU A 2 -13.94 -29.78 -43.31
C GLU A 2 -15.21 -29.81 -42.46
N ALA A 3 -15.04 -30.09 -41.17
CA ALA A 3 -15.84 -29.58 -40.05
C ALA A 3 -15.13 -30.09 -38.77
N GLY A 4 -14.21 -29.35 -38.16
CA GLY A 4 -14.45 -28.05 -37.56
C GLY A 4 -14.25 -28.20 -36.05
N LEU A 5 -13.02 -28.53 -35.63
CA LEU A 5 -12.60 -28.46 -34.23
C LEU A 5 -12.38 -26.99 -33.85
N THR A 6 -13.46 -26.25 -33.64
CA THR A 6 -13.38 -24.94 -32.99
C THR A 6 -13.24 -25.16 -31.49
N LEU A 7 -11.98 -25.20 -31.05
CA LEU A 7 -11.57 -25.02 -29.67
C LEU A 7 -12.13 -23.66 -29.19
N ASN A 8 -13.22 -23.68 -28.42
CA ASN A 8 -13.86 -22.43 -27.96
C ASN A 8 -13.06 -21.87 -26.77
N SER A 9 -11.94 -21.22 -27.09
CA SER A 9 -11.03 -20.53 -26.18
C SER A 9 -11.59 -19.16 -25.77
N SER A 10 -12.42 -19.08 -24.72
CA SER A 10 -12.53 -17.84 -23.92
C SER A 10 -13.43 -17.86 -22.68
N LYS A 11 -13.92 -19.01 -22.19
CA LYS A 11 -14.63 -19.01 -20.91
C LYS A 11 -13.62 -18.97 -19.77
N ARG A 12 -13.53 -17.85 -19.04
CA ARG A 12 -12.78 -17.72 -17.79
C ARG A 12 -13.77 -17.79 -16.62
N CYS A 13 -13.39 -18.48 -15.55
CA CYS A 13 -14.20 -18.50 -14.33
C CYS A 13 -14.19 -17.10 -13.71
N VAL A 14 -15.36 -16.53 -13.45
CA VAL A 14 -15.47 -15.18 -12.85
C VAL A 14 -15.04 -15.14 -11.38
N VAL A 15 -14.93 -16.28 -10.70
CA VAL A 15 -14.54 -16.33 -9.28
C VAL A 15 -13.08 -15.98 -9.11
N LYS A 16 -12.79 -14.95 -8.30
CA LYS A 16 -11.45 -14.39 -8.12
C LYS A 16 -10.47 -15.34 -7.43
N ILE A 17 -10.96 -16.14 -6.49
CA ILE A 17 -10.15 -17.17 -5.79
C ILE A 17 -10.09 -18.51 -6.53
N CYS A 18 -10.56 -18.55 -7.78
CA CYS A 18 -10.49 -19.76 -8.60
C CYS A 18 -9.02 -20.12 -8.85
N LYS A 19 -8.62 -21.33 -8.45
CA LYS A 19 -7.26 -21.86 -8.67
C LYS A 19 -7.01 -22.34 -10.11
N GLY A 20 -7.89 -22.00 -11.04
CA GLY A 20 -7.94 -22.58 -12.38
C GLY A 20 -8.48 -24.01 -12.31
N SER A 21 -9.53 -24.28 -13.08
CA SER A 21 -9.94 -25.64 -13.37
C SER A 21 -9.93 -25.81 -14.87
N SER A 22 -9.12 -26.75 -15.36
CA SER A 22 -9.06 -27.22 -16.74
C SER A 22 -10.26 -28.12 -17.11
N THR A 23 -11.33 -28.14 -16.31
CA THR A 23 -12.49 -28.97 -16.59
C THR A 23 -13.47 -28.20 -17.49
N GLY A 24 -13.72 -28.74 -18.69
CA GLY A 24 -14.60 -28.16 -19.71
C GLY A 24 -16.09 -28.05 -19.36
N LYS A 25 -16.46 -28.19 -18.07
CA LYS A 25 -17.83 -28.09 -17.58
C LYS A 25 -18.03 -26.76 -16.86
N TRP A 26 -18.87 -25.92 -17.47
CA TRP A 26 -19.19 -24.57 -17.00
C TRP A 26 -20.62 -24.52 -16.47
N LYS A 27 -20.85 -23.73 -15.42
CA LYS A 27 -22.18 -23.46 -14.87
C LYS A 27 -22.44 -21.97 -14.94
N LYS A 28 -23.63 -21.60 -15.43
CA LYS A 28 -24.09 -20.22 -15.50
C LYS A 28 -24.52 -19.73 -14.11
N ILE A 29 -24.18 -18.50 -13.74
CA ILE A 29 -24.66 -17.86 -12.50
C ILE A 29 -26.12 -17.46 -12.73
N THR A 30 -27.03 -18.25 -12.16
CA THR A 30 -28.48 -18.03 -12.17
C THR A 30 -28.94 -17.55 -10.80
N ASP A 31 -30.20 -17.09 -10.71
CA ASP A 31 -30.79 -16.72 -9.41
C ASP A 31 -30.74 -17.86 -8.39
N ASN A 32 -30.93 -19.11 -8.84
CA ASN A 32 -30.79 -20.28 -7.98
C ASN A 32 -29.36 -20.45 -7.43
N VAL A 33 -28.33 -20.11 -8.22
CA VAL A 33 -26.94 -20.12 -7.75
C VAL A 33 -26.72 -19.05 -6.69
N LEU A 34 -27.26 -17.84 -6.91
CA LEU A 34 -27.15 -16.73 -5.96
C LEU A 34 -27.87 -17.05 -4.64
N ILE A 35 -29.10 -17.55 -4.70
CA ILE A 35 -29.90 -17.95 -3.52
C ILE A 35 -29.17 -19.03 -2.72
N LYS A 36 -28.62 -20.05 -3.39
CA LYS A 36 -27.87 -21.10 -2.70
C LYS A 36 -26.55 -20.61 -2.13
N ALA A 37 -25.83 -19.74 -2.83
CA ALA A 37 -24.61 -19.13 -2.31
C ALA A 37 -24.91 -18.28 -1.06
N GLU A 38 -26.05 -17.57 -1.05
CA GLU A 38 -26.51 -16.78 0.10
C GLU A 38 -26.84 -17.68 1.29
N ALA A 39 -27.64 -18.74 1.07
CA ALA A 39 -27.95 -19.72 2.10
C ALA A 39 -26.70 -20.43 2.67
N ASN A 40 -25.68 -20.63 1.82
CA ASN A 40 -24.42 -21.25 2.21
C ASN A 40 -23.41 -20.25 2.82
N GLY A 41 -23.70 -18.95 2.86
CA GLY A 41 -22.75 -17.92 3.29
C GLY A 41 -21.51 -17.79 2.41
N THR A 42 -21.58 -18.23 1.15
CA THR A 42 -20.48 -18.17 0.16
C THR A 42 -20.71 -17.11 -0.91
N LEU A 43 -21.79 -16.33 -0.81
CA LEU A 43 -22.13 -15.26 -1.74
C LEU A 43 -21.22 -14.05 -1.55
N ALA A 44 -20.24 -13.86 -2.44
CA ALA A 44 -19.54 -12.60 -2.57
C ALA A 44 -20.37 -11.63 -3.42
N SER A 45 -20.47 -10.35 -3.02
CA SER A 45 -21.37 -9.39 -3.68
C SER A 45 -21.19 -9.31 -5.21
N TYR A 46 -19.96 -9.44 -5.71
CA TYR A 46 -19.66 -9.34 -7.15
C TYR A 46 -20.27 -10.47 -7.97
N TYR A 47 -20.70 -11.58 -7.35
CA TYR A 47 -21.43 -12.63 -8.08
C TYR A 47 -22.75 -12.11 -8.65
N ARG A 48 -23.38 -11.13 -7.99
CA ARG A 48 -24.61 -10.49 -8.51
C ARG A 48 -24.30 -9.65 -9.75
N ASP A 49 -23.14 -8.98 -9.78
CA ASP A 49 -22.68 -8.18 -10.91
C ASP A 49 -22.34 -9.04 -12.14
N HIS A 50 -21.95 -10.30 -11.90
CA HIS A 50 -21.68 -11.31 -12.94
C HIS A 50 -22.84 -12.30 -13.12
N LYS A 51 -24.08 -11.88 -12.84
CA LYS A 51 -25.25 -12.68 -13.19
C LYS A 51 -25.21 -12.99 -14.70
N ASP A 52 -25.63 -14.20 -15.04
CA ASP A 52 -25.58 -14.74 -16.40
C ASP A 52 -24.19 -15.09 -16.97
N GLU A 53 -23.11 -14.81 -16.25
CA GLU A 53 -21.77 -15.28 -16.60
C GLU A 53 -21.48 -16.70 -16.10
N TYR A 54 -20.28 -17.21 -16.36
CA TYR A 54 -19.92 -18.61 -16.14
C TYR A 54 -18.88 -18.80 -15.04
N ILE A 55 -19.12 -19.81 -14.19
CA ILE A 55 -18.15 -20.34 -13.23
C ILE A 55 -17.77 -21.77 -13.61
N CYS A 56 -16.54 -22.16 -13.29
CA CYS A 56 -16.11 -23.54 -13.48
C CYS A 56 -16.84 -24.47 -12.50
N ILE A 57 -17.00 -25.73 -12.85
CA ILE A 57 -17.69 -26.71 -12.01
C ILE A 57 -17.07 -26.84 -10.61
N GLY A 58 -15.74 -26.68 -10.48
CA GLY A 58 -15.06 -26.70 -9.18
C GLY A 58 -15.51 -25.55 -8.28
N CYS A 59 -15.60 -24.33 -8.80
CA CYS A 59 -16.11 -23.18 -8.06
C CYS A 59 -17.60 -23.33 -7.76
N TYR A 60 -18.40 -23.82 -8.72
CA TYR A 60 -19.80 -24.11 -8.48
C TYR A 60 -19.99 -25.07 -7.31
N ASN A 61 -19.25 -26.18 -7.28
CA ASN A 61 -19.34 -27.15 -6.20
C ASN A 61 -18.90 -26.53 -4.87
N ALA A 62 -17.82 -25.76 -4.85
CA ALA A 62 -17.35 -25.11 -3.63
C ALA A 62 -18.36 -24.09 -3.07
N ILE A 63 -19.04 -23.33 -3.94
CA ILE A 63 -20.01 -22.28 -3.57
C ILE A 63 -21.36 -22.88 -3.19
N VAL A 64 -21.92 -23.73 -4.07
CA VAL A 64 -23.33 -24.15 -4.05
C VAL A 64 -23.54 -25.48 -3.35
N VAL A 65 -22.58 -26.41 -3.45
CA VAL A 65 -22.75 -27.79 -2.98
C VAL A 65 -22.07 -28.00 -1.63
N ASN A 66 -20.77 -27.67 -1.55
CA ASN A 66 -19.92 -28.01 -0.41
C ASN A 66 -19.83 -26.90 0.64
N ALA A 67 -20.27 -25.68 0.31
CA ALA A 67 -20.15 -24.50 1.16
C ALA A 67 -18.74 -24.35 1.76
N ALA A 68 -17.71 -24.43 0.90
CA ALA A 68 -16.32 -24.53 1.31
C ALA A 68 -15.88 -23.33 2.16
N SER A 69 -15.12 -23.58 3.23
CA SER A 69 -14.69 -22.55 4.21
C SER A 69 -13.94 -21.40 3.56
N SER A 70 -13.03 -21.67 2.62
CA SER A 70 -12.28 -20.64 1.90
C SER A 70 -13.17 -19.71 1.07
N PHE A 71 -14.33 -20.20 0.60
CA PHE A 71 -15.29 -19.38 -0.15
C PHE A 71 -16.20 -18.59 0.77
N LYS A 72 -16.52 -19.11 1.97
CA LYS A 72 -17.20 -18.35 3.03
C LYS A 72 -16.33 -17.19 3.50
N GLU A 73 -15.06 -17.47 3.78
CA GLU A 73 -14.08 -16.45 4.18
C GLU A 73 -13.90 -15.41 3.08
N HIS A 74 -13.80 -15.84 1.81
CA HIS A 74 -13.74 -14.91 0.68
C HIS A 74 -14.98 -14.00 0.59
N ALA A 75 -16.19 -14.55 0.74
CA ALA A 75 -17.42 -13.76 0.73
C ALA A 75 -17.46 -12.74 1.88
N LEU A 76 -17.11 -13.16 3.09
CA LEU A 76 -17.01 -12.28 4.27
C LEU A 76 -15.98 -11.17 4.06
N ASN A 77 -14.78 -11.50 3.59
CA ASN A 77 -13.72 -10.52 3.34
C ASN A 77 -14.12 -9.53 2.23
N TRP A 78 -14.83 -10.00 1.21
CA TRP A 78 -15.34 -9.17 0.12
C TRP A 78 -16.37 -8.16 0.62
N ASP A 79 -17.35 -8.62 1.40
CA ASP A 79 -18.40 -7.77 1.96
C ASP A 79 -17.85 -6.81 3.03
N ASN A 80 -16.88 -7.26 3.84
CA ASN A 80 -16.17 -6.39 4.78
C ASN A 80 -15.37 -5.31 4.06
N GLY A 81 -14.68 -5.65 2.96
CA GLY A 81 -13.97 -4.68 2.13
C GLY A 81 -14.90 -3.64 1.51
N LEU A 82 -16.10 -4.03 1.08
CA LEU A 82 -17.11 -3.11 0.52
C LEU A 82 -17.82 -2.25 1.56
N LYS A 83 -18.12 -2.80 2.74
CA LYS A 83 -18.66 -2.01 3.87
C LYS A 83 -17.65 -0.98 4.36
N ARG A 84 -16.35 -1.33 4.41
CA ARG A 84 -15.27 -0.37 4.67
C ARG A 84 -15.22 0.75 3.62
N ARG A 85 -15.41 0.43 2.32
CA ARG A 85 -15.42 1.43 1.23
C ARG A 85 -16.64 2.35 1.17
N ARG A 86 -17.80 1.92 1.69
CA ARG A 86 -19.02 2.76 1.70
C ARG A 86 -19.09 3.71 2.89
N ASN A 87 -18.39 3.39 3.97
CA ASN A 87 -18.26 4.22 5.17
C ASN A 87 -16.87 4.85 5.30
N SER A 88 -16.00 4.71 4.30
CA SER A 88 -14.67 5.33 4.34
C SER A 88 -14.77 6.80 3.98
N PHE A 89 -14.25 7.65 4.86
CA PHE A 89 -13.88 9.02 4.53
C PHE A 89 -13.06 9.07 3.25
N SER A 90 -13.25 10.14 2.46
CA SER A 90 -12.34 10.48 1.38
C SER A 90 -10.91 10.64 1.92
N ILE A 91 -9.91 10.58 1.03
CA ILE A 91 -8.51 10.77 1.42
C ILE A 91 -8.31 12.11 2.13
N SER A 92 -8.92 13.20 1.64
CA SER A 92 -8.81 14.52 2.27
C SER A 92 -9.46 14.60 3.65
N GLU A 93 -10.60 13.93 3.85
CA GLU A 93 -11.26 13.85 5.16
C GLU A 93 -10.45 13.01 6.14
N SER A 94 -9.85 11.91 5.67
CA SER A 94 -8.95 11.09 6.48
C SER A 94 -7.71 11.87 6.91
N ILE A 95 -7.10 12.64 6.00
CA ILE A 95 -5.97 13.52 6.32
C ILE A 95 -6.39 14.60 7.32
N LEU A 96 -7.60 15.17 7.20
CA LEU A 96 -8.13 16.14 8.17
C LEU A 96 -8.26 15.53 9.57
N LEU A 97 -8.84 14.34 9.67
CA LEU A 97 -9.01 13.64 10.93
C LEU A 97 -7.65 13.31 11.57
N LEU A 98 -6.69 12.82 10.77
CA LEU A 98 -5.35 12.54 11.25
C LEU A 98 -4.60 13.82 11.67
N THR A 99 -4.76 14.90 10.91
CA THR A 99 -4.19 16.23 11.23
C THR A 99 -4.71 16.72 12.57
N ASN A 100 -6.03 16.67 12.79
CA ASN A 100 -6.64 17.09 14.04
C ASN A 100 -6.17 16.23 15.22
N PHE A 101 -6.00 14.93 15.00
CA PHE A 101 -5.45 14.02 16.00
C PHE A 101 -4.00 14.40 16.37
N ILE A 102 -3.11 14.52 15.38
CA ILE A 102 -1.69 14.85 15.59
C ILE A 102 -1.56 16.23 16.24
N PHE A 103 -2.29 17.23 15.74
CA PHE A 103 -2.26 18.59 16.29
C PHE A 103 -2.68 18.60 17.76
N LYS A 104 -3.77 17.92 18.10
CA LYS A 104 -4.20 17.83 19.49
C LYS A 104 -3.14 17.17 20.36
N ARG A 105 -2.66 15.99 19.95
CA ARG A 105 -1.66 15.21 20.69
C ARG A 105 -0.36 15.97 20.93
N GLU A 106 0.23 16.49 19.87
CA GLU A 106 1.62 16.98 19.93
C GLU A 106 1.71 18.48 20.20
N VAL A 107 0.73 19.26 19.76
CA VAL A 107 0.75 20.71 19.93
C VAL A 107 -0.05 21.15 21.15
N LEU A 108 -1.23 20.59 21.38
CA LEU A 108 -2.06 20.97 22.53
C LEU A 108 -1.68 20.19 23.79
N ASP A 109 -1.53 18.87 23.67
CA ASP A 109 -1.28 17.98 24.81
C ASP A 109 0.24 17.79 25.08
N GLY A 110 1.11 18.27 24.17
CA GLY A 110 2.57 18.26 24.32
C GLY A 110 3.20 16.86 24.29
N GLU A 111 2.50 15.85 23.79
CA GLU A 111 3.01 14.49 23.69
C GLU A 111 4.11 14.39 22.61
N PRO A 112 5.05 13.42 22.76
CA PRO A 112 6.09 13.22 21.76
C PRO A 112 5.49 12.72 20.43
N PRO A 113 6.12 13.06 19.30
CA PRO A 113 5.73 12.55 18.00
C PRO A 113 5.96 11.06 17.86
N VAL A 114 5.25 10.47 16.90
CA VAL A 114 5.23 9.02 16.70
C VAL A 114 6.01 8.67 15.44
N PHE A 115 7.11 7.94 15.63
CA PHE A 115 8.06 7.66 14.55
C PHE A 115 7.85 6.31 13.87
N SER A 116 6.94 5.50 14.36
CA SER A 116 6.59 4.20 13.80
C SER A 116 5.20 4.26 13.19
N PHE A 117 5.07 3.75 11.97
CA PHE A 117 3.80 3.70 11.25
C PHE A 117 2.79 2.80 11.97
N SER A 118 3.21 1.63 12.45
CA SER A 118 2.36 0.72 13.22
C SER A 118 1.88 1.34 14.54
N GLN A 119 2.76 2.09 15.24
CA GLN A 119 2.37 2.85 16.42
C GLN A 119 1.38 3.96 16.08
N LEU A 120 1.67 4.78 15.07
CA LEU A 120 0.80 5.88 14.61
C LEU A 120 -0.58 5.36 14.22
N ARG A 121 -0.61 4.26 13.47
CA ARG A 121 -1.82 3.54 13.08
C ARG A 121 -2.62 3.12 14.30
N SER A 122 -1.98 2.44 15.26
CA SER A 122 -2.65 1.93 16.47
C SER A 122 -3.30 3.06 17.28
N ILE A 123 -2.54 4.11 17.59
CA ILE A 123 -3.06 5.24 18.39
C ILE A 123 -4.17 6.01 17.67
N ALA A 124 -4.03 6.22 16.35
CA ALA A 124 -4.99 6.96 15.56
C ALA A 124 -6.30 6.18 15.40
N ILE A 125 -6.23 4.86 15.14
CA ILE A 125 -7.41 3.99 15.05
C ILE A 125 -8.11 3.86 16.40
N ASN A 126 -7.36 3.73 17.49
CA ASN A 126 -7.94 3.70 18.83
C ASN A 126 -8.70 4.99 19.16
N LYS A 127 -8.28 6.13 18.60
CA LYS A 127 -8.97 7.40 18.75
C LYS A 127 -10.15 7.56 17.80
N ASN A 128 -9.99 7.11 16.55
CA ASN A 128 -11.02 7.13 15.53
C ASN A 128 -10.85 5.93 14.59
N ASN A 129 -11.74 4.95 14.74
CA ASN A 129 -11.69 3.69 13.99
C ASN A 129 -11.90 3.89 12.47
N ASP A 130 -12.46 5.02 12.05
CA ASP A 130 -12.69 5.32 10.65
C ASP A 130 -11.38 5.60 9.89
N LEU A 131 -10.28 5.89 10.60
CA LEU A 131 -8.95 5.99 10.00
C LEU A 131 -8.37 4.62 9.59
N SER A 132 -8.97 3.51 10.01
CA SER A 132 -8.47 2.17 9.67
C SER A 132 -8.31 1.95 8.17
N PHE A 133 -9.28 2.40 7.37
CA PHE A 133 -9.25 2.28 5.92
C PHE A 133 -8.17 3.16 5.27
N PHE A 134 -7.86 4.33 5.85
CA PHE A 134 -6.78 5.18 5.38
C PHE A 134 -5.42 4.49 5.55
N PHE A 135 -5.17 3.91 6.74
CA PHE A 135 -3.93 3.18 6.98
C PHE A 135 -3.83 1.90 6.13
N ASP A 136 -4.93 1.16 5.94
CA ASP A 136 -4.98 0.00 5.02
C ASP A 136 -4.53 0.40 3.60
N GLN A 137 -5.01 1.53 3.09
CA GLN A 137 -4.61 2.01 1.77
C GLN A 137 -3.12 2.36 1.68
N ILE A 138 -2.54 2.96 2.73
CA ILE A 138 -1.10 3.25 2.75
C ILE A 138 -0.29 1.95 2.72
N GLU A 139 -0.70 0.94 3.48
CA GLU A 139 -0.06 -0.38 3.48
C GLU A 139 -0.14 -1.07 2.12
N ASP A 140 -1.30 -0.97 1.46
CA ASP A 140 -1.53 -1.50 0.12
C ASP A 140 -0.63 -0.81 -0.92
N ILE A 141 -0.55 0.53 -0.88
CA ILE A 141 0.33 1.32 -1.77
C ILE A 141 1.80 0.96 -1.53
N ALA A 142 2.20 0.80 -0.27
CA ALA A 142 3.55 0.38 0.11
C ALA A 142 3.81 -1.12 -0.16
N CYS A 143 2.79 -1.88 -0.57
CA CYS A 143 2.82 -3.32 -0.78
C CYS A 143 3.38 -4.10 0.43
N LEU A 144 3.05 -3.68 1.66
CA LEU A 144 3.63 -4.26 2.87
C LEU A 144 3.40 -5.77 2.98
N GLY A 145 2.24 -6.27 2.51
CA GLY A 145 1.93 -7.71 2.53
C GLY A 145 2.87 -8.59 1.71
N LYS A 146 3.68 -8.00 0.80
CA LYS A 146 4.67 -8.71 -0.02
C LYS A 146 6.11 -8.55 0.49
N LYS A 147 6.32 -7.74 1.53
CA LYS A 147 7.65 -7.41 2.06
C LYS A 147 8.04 -8.33 3.21
N THR A 148 9.34 -8.54 3.35
CA THR A 148 9.93 -9.23 4.51
C THR A 148 9.84 -8.37 5.77
N GLU A 149 9.99 -8.97 6.95
CA GLU A 149 10.00 -8.24 8.23
C GLU A 149 11.17 -7.24 8.36
N ALA A 150 12.28 -7.48 7.66
CA ALA A 150 13.38 -6.52 7.60
C ALA A 150 12.96 -5.27 6.80
N GLU A 151 12.40 -5.47 5.61
CA GLU A 151 11.92 -4.37 4.75
C GLU A 151 10.76 -3.59 5.39
N LYS A 152 9.84 -4.28 6.09
CA LYS A 152 8.78 -3.60 6.85
C LYS A 152 9.36 -2.69 7.93
N ARG A 153 10.35 -3.17 8.69
CA ARG A 153 11.03 -2.35 9.71
C ARG A 153 11.72 -1.12 9.13
N GLU A 154 12.33 -1.24 7.95
CA GLU A 154 12.92 -0.09 7.24
C GLU A 154 11.85 0.94 6.80
N LEU A 155 10.63 0.48 6.52
CA LEU A 155 9.53 1.34 6.06
C LEU A 155 8.72 1.99 7.17
N GLU A 156 8.73 1.44 8.39
CA GLU A 156 7.96 1.97 9.54
C GLU A 156 8.11 3.48 9.70
N ARG A 157 9.35 3.98 9.66
CA ARG A 157 9.63 5.41 9.84
C ARG A 157 9.27 6.24 8.62
N SER A 158 9.51 5.70 7.42
CA SER A 158 9.19 6.37 6.15
C SER A 158 7.68 6.59 5.99
N LEU A 159 6.88 5.56 6.29
CA LEU A 159 5.43 5.63 6.18
C LEU A 159 4.82 6.55 7.24
N ALA A 160 5.33 6.51 8.48
CA ALA A 160 4.94 7.49 9.49
C ALA A 160 5.22 8.92 8.98
N TYR A 161 6.42 9.18 8.48
CA TYR A 161 6.78 10.49 7.94
C TYR A 161 5.86 10.96 6.80
N GLN A 162 5.48 10.07 5.88
CA GLN A 162 4.54 10.40 4.81
C GLN A 162 3.18 10.83 5.36
N CYS A 163 2.69 10.19 6.42
CA CYS A 163 1.49 10.61 7.13
C CYS A 163 1.62 12.03 7.70
N TYR A 164 2.73 12.32 8.40
CA TYR A 164 3.01 13.66 8.92
C TYR A 164 3.10 14.70 7.80
N LEU A 165 3.74 14.37 6.69
CA LEU A 165 3.87 15.26 5.54
C LEU A 165 2.52 15.59 4.91
N MET A 166 1.62 14.60 4.77
CA MET A 166 0.26 14.84 4.29
C MET A 166 -0.50 15.79 5.23
N CYS A 167 -0.38 15.60 6.54
CA CYS A 167 -1.03 16.46 7.53
C CYS A 167 -0.43 17.87 7.56
N TRP A 168 0.89 17.98 7.41
CA TRP A 168 1.58 19.26 7.29
C TRP A 168 1.15 20.03 6.04
N ASN A 169 1.04 19.36 4.90
CA ASN A 169 0.58 19.99 3.66
C ASN A 169 -0.82 20.61 3.81
N GLN A 170 -1.66 20.05 4.69
CA GLN A 170 -3.00 20.56 4.94
C GLN A 170 -3.02 21.77 5.87
N SER A 171 -2.30 21.73 6.99
CA SER A 171 -2.46 22.70 8.07
C SER A 171 -1.24 23.61 8.28
N ARG A 172 -0.03 23.18 7.87
CA ARG A 172 1.29 23.81 8.18
C ARG A 172 1.60 24.01 9.67
N VAL A 173 0.62 23.82 10.57
CA VAL A 173 0.75 23.96 12.02
C VAL A 173 1.40 22.74 12.67
N ILE A 174 1.36 21.56 12.02
CA ILE A 174 2.03 20.36 12.52
C ILE A 174 3.54 20.52 12.32
N PRO A 175 4.38 20.53 13.37
CA PRO A 175 5.81 20.66 13.17
C PRO A 175 6.36 19.40 12.48
N LEU A 176 6.89 19.54 11.26
CA LEU A 176 7.67 18.48 10.59
C LEU A 176 8.99 18.15 11.35
N TRP A 177 9.36 18.99 12.31
CA TRP A 177 10.71 19.13 12.86
C TRP A 177 11.08 18.20 14.04
N ASN A 178 10.19 17.36 14.57
CA ASN A 178 10.56 16.49 15.70
C ASN A 178 10.96 15.06 15.34
N LEU A 179 11.29 14.75 14.08
CA LEU A 179 12.02 13.50 13.76
C LEU A 179 13.52 13.55 14.12
N HIS A 180 13.91 14.53 14.92
CA HIS A 180 15.26 14.75 15.40
C HIS A 180 15.28 14.51 16.91
N GLU A 181 15.66 13.31 17.35
CA GLU A 181 16.32 13.13 18.64
C GLU A 181 17.63 12.39 18.33
N SER A 182 18.79 13.04 18.41
CA SER A 182 19.49 13.42 19.64
C SER A 182 19.73 12.27 20.62
N GLU A 183 19.99 11.05 20.15
CA GLU A 183 20.64 10.01 20.95
C GLU A 183 21.64 9.20 20.10
N MET A 184 22.71 9.86 19.68
CA MET A 184 24.07 9.31 19.58
C MET A 184 24.96 10.43 19.04
N GLY A 185 25.98 10.82 19.80
CA GLY A 185 26.94 11.87 19.46
C GLY A 185 27.82 11.49 18.27
N GLY A 186 27.24 11.54 17.07
CA GLY A 186 27.92 11.44 15.80
C GLY A 186 27.12 12.25 14.77
N ASP A 187 27.84 12.90 13.85
CA ASP A 187 27.32 13.73 12.76
C ASP A 187 26.50 12.87 11.75
N TYR A 188 25.35 12.34 12.20
CA TYR A 188 24.49 11.45 11.44
C TYR A 188 23.56 12.27 10.56
N PHE A 189 23.84 12.31 9.27
CA PHE A 189 23.00 12.97 8.27
C PHE A 189 21.67 12.23 8.12
N SER A 190 20.63 12.76 8.75
CA SER A 190 19.32 12.13 8.82
C SER A 190 18.54 12.28 7.52
N TRP A 191 17.49 11.47 7.36
CA TRP A 191 16.54 11.64 6.27
C TRP A 191 15.92 13.05 6.24
N VAL A 192 15.71 13.65 7.43
CA VAL A 192 15.19 15.02 7.57
C VAL A 192 16.20 16.05 7.08
N ASP A 193 17.48 15.89 7.41
CA ASP A 193 18.55 16.76 6.90
C ASP A 193 18.60 16.70 5.38
N GLY A 194 18.48 15.50 4.82
CA GLY A 194 18.42 15.32 3.38
C GLY A 194 17.23 16.01 2.72
N VAL A 195 16.03 15.91 3.29
CA VAL A 195 14.83 16.62 2.79
C VAL A 195 14.97 18.14 2.93
N ASN A 196 15.57 18.63 4.00
CA ASN A 196 15.77 20.07 4.21
C ASN A 196 16.76 20.65 3.20
N VAL A 197 17.89 19.98 3.00
CA VAL A 197 18.89 20.39 2.00
C VAL A 197 18.30 20.28 0.59
N LEU A 198 17.52 19.23 0.30
CA LEU A 198 16.77 19.08 -0.96
C LEU A 198 15.82 20.25 -1.20
N SER A 199 14.97 20.54 -0.24
CA SER A 199 13.93 21.58 -0.37
C SER A 199 14.55 22.95 -0.56
N LYS A 200 15.58 23.28 0.22
CA LYS A 200 16.33 24.52 0.08
C LYS A 200 17.04 24.61 -1.28
N PHE A 201 17.70 23.53 -1.72
CA PHE A 201 18.35 23.49 -3.01
C PHE A 201 17.38 23.76 -4.16
N LEU A 202 16.21 23.10 -4.17
CA LEU A 202 15.20 23.28 -5.20
C LEU A 202 14.62 24.70 -5.16
N TYR A 203 14.35 25.22 -3.97
CA TYR A 203 13.87 26.59 -3.80
C TYR A 203 14.89 27.61 -4.32
N ASP A 204 16.14 27.54 -3.87
CA ASP A 204 17.19 28.47 -4.28
C ASP A 204 17.41 28.38 -5.79
N ARG A 205 17.42 27.17 -6.35
CA ARG A 205 17.57 26.98 -7.79
C ARG A 205 16.51 27.73 -8.60
N GLU A 206 15.22 27.55 -8.27
CA GLU A 206 14.12 28.11 -9.05
C GLU A 206 13.88 29.59 -8.75
N LYS A 207 13.99 29.99 -7.48
CA LYS A 207 13.60 31.33 -7.02
C LYS A 207 14.76 32.31 -6.91
N VAL A 208 15.96 31.83 -6.61
CA VAL A 208 17.15 32.67 -6.44
C VAL A 208 18.02 32.62 -7.67
N GLU A 209 18.35 31.43 -8.17
CA GLU A 209 19.25 31.22 -9.32
C GLU A 209 18.51 31.29 -10.68
N GLN A 210 17.17 31.36 -10.68
CA GLN A 210 16.30 31.32 -11.88
C GLN A 210 16.60 30.16 -12.86
N LYS A 211 17.08 29.04 -12.33
CA LYS A 211 17.37 27.85 -13.12
C LYS A 211 16.10 26.99 -13.27
N PRO A 212 15.95 26.27 -14.39
CA PRO A 212 14.79 25.42 -14.61
C PRO A 212 14.73 24.26 -13.62
N ALA A 213 13.50 23.80 -13.35
CA ALA A 213 13.22 22.63 -12.53
C ALA A 213 13.94 21.38 -13.08
N ILE A 214 14.39 20.52 -12.17
CA ILE A 214 15.08 19.27 -12.53
C ILE A 214 14.05 18.14 -12.56
N TYR A 215 13.81 17.57 -13.73
CA TYR A 215 12.84 16.48 -13.91
C TYR A 215 13.47 15.08 -13.93
N SER A 216 14.81 14.98 -13.97
CA SER A 216 15.52 13.71 -13.99
C SER A 216 16.10 13.38 -12.63
N PHE A 217 15.79 12.19 -12.09
CA PHE A 217 16.37 11.71 -10.83
C PHE A 217 17.89 11.63 -10.88
N LYS A 218 18.47 11.18 -12.01
CA LYS A 218 19.93 11.10 -12.19
C LYS A 218 20.58 12.48 -12.15
N GLN A 219 19.93 13.47 -12.75
CA GLN A 219 20.40 14.86 -12.72
C GLN A 219 20.24 15.47 -11.32
N LEU A 220 19.10 15.24 -10.67
CA LEU A 220 18.83 15.71 -9.32
C LEU A 220 19.87 15.17 -8.34
N HIS A 221 20.12 13.87 -8.36
CA HIS A 221 21.15 13.22 -7.55
C HIS A 221 22.53 13.85 -7.77
N LYS A 222 22.96 13.99 -9.03
CA LYS A 222 24.27 14.54 -9.37
C LYS A 222 24.43 15.98 -8.87
N GLU A 223 23.46 16.85 -9.14
CA GLU A 223 23.55 18.26 -8.77
C GLU A 223 23.52 18.45 -7.26
N MET A 224 22.80 17.58 -6.54
CA MET A 224 22.65 17.68 -5.11
C MET A 224 23.81 17.09 -4.33
N VAL A 225 24.35 15.94 -4.73
CA VAL A 225 25.59 15.40 -4.13
C VAL A 225 26.77 16.34 -4.37
N ALA A 226 26.77 17.08 -5.48
CA ALA A 226 27.75 18.14 -5.71
C ALA A 226 27.60 19.34 -4.77
N LYS A 227 26.39 19.64 -4.28
CA LYS A 227 26.14 20.70 -3.29
C LYS A 227 26.39 20.24 -1.85
N ASP A 228 26.01 19.01 -1.51
CA ASP A 228 26.32 18.40 -0.21
C ASP A 228 26.55 16.89 -0.39
N ILE A 229 27.80 16.46 -0.19
CA ILE A 229 28.21 15.07 -0.41
C ILE A 229 27.47 14.09 0.52
N ARG A 230 26.97 14.55 1.67
CA ARG A 230 26.22 13.73 2.63
C ARG A 230 24.88 13.28 2.06
N LEU A 231 24.35 13.96 1.05
CA LEU A 231 23.15 13.53 0.32
C LEU A 231 23.35 12.26 -0.51
N SER A 232 24.59 11.82 -0.71
CA SER A 232 24.87 10.57 -1.43
C SER A 232 24.20 9.38 -0.74
N SER A 233 24.31 9.28 0.59
CA SER A 233 23.65 8.22 1.37
C SER A 233 22.12 8.35 1.29
N PHE A 234 21.58 9.56 1.38
CA PHE A 234 20.16 9.87 1.24
C PHE A 234 19.59 9.38 -0.10
N PHE A 235 20.22 9.71 -1.23
CA PHE A 235 19.76 9.25 -2.54
C PHE A 235 19.96 7.76 -2.76
N ASN A 236 21.02 7.16 -2.20
CA ASN A 236 21.21 5.71 -2.22
C ASN A 236 20.07 5.00 -1.48
N SER A 237 19.60 5.55 -0.35
CA SER A 237 18.43 5.03 0.37
C SER A 237 17.15 5.11 -0.48
N ILE A 238 16.91 6.22 -1.19
CA ILE A 238 15.78 6.33 -2.14
C ILE A 238 15.90 5.27 -3.24
N TYR A 239 17.06 5.20 -3.88
CA TYR A 239 17.31 4.32 -5.00
C TYR A 239 17.14 2.84 -4.62
N ASN A 240 17.69 2.45 -3.46
CA ASN A 240 17.54 1.10 -2.92
C ASN A 240 16.09 0.77 -2.56
N ALA A 241 15.32 1.73 -2.03
CA ALA A 241 13.90 1.54 -1.76
C ALA A 241 13.07 1.33 -3.05
N THR A 242 13.55 1.82 -4.19
CA THR A 242 12.87 1.69 -5.50
C THR A 242 13.27 0.44 -6.31
N LEU A 243 14.32 -0.28 -5.93
CA LEU A 243 14.75 -1.52 -6.59
C LEU A 243 14.14 -2.75 -5.90
N LEU A 244 12.96 -3.16 -6.36
CA LEU A 244 12.27 -4.38 -5.87
C LEU A 244 12.86 -5.71 -6.42
N ASP A 245 13.84 -5.70 -7.34
CA ASP A 245 14.17 -6.88 -8.18
C ASP A 245 15.64 -7.34 -8.19
N LYS A 246 16.46 -7.06 -7.17
CA LYS A 246 17.84 -7.62 -7.10
C LYS A 246 18.26 -8.17 -5.73
N LYS A 247 17.43 -8.99 -5.11
CA LYS A 247 17.80 -9.78 -3.92
C LYS A 247 17.57 -11.30 -4.05
N SER A 248 17.58 -11.87 -5.27
CA SER A 248 17.48 -13.33 -5.45
C SER A 248 18.79 -14.07 -5.78
N ASP A 249 19.89 -13.40 -6.17
CA ASP A 249 20.99 -14.13 -6.84
C ASP A 249 22.27 -14.34 -6.02
N ASN A 250 22.24 -14.11 -4.70
CA ASN A 250 23.38 -14.41 -3.83
C ASN A 250 23.09 -15.58 -2.88
N TYR A 251 22.72 -16.72 -3.45
CA TYR A 251 23.05 -18.03 -2.87
C TYR A 251 23.38 -19.01 -3.99
N SER A 252 24.66 -19.07 -4.36
CA SER A 252 25.37 -20.32 -4.61
C SER A 252 26.88 -20.08 -4.70
N THR A 253 27.56 -20.74 -3.77
CA THR A 253 28.93 -21.27 -3.84
C THR A 253 30.09 -20.28 -3.91
N ASN A 254 30.68 -20.09 -2.72
CA ASN A 254 32.12 -20.31 -2.53
C ASN A 254 32.59 -21.48 -3.40
N ASP A 255 33.66 -21.29 -4.16
CA ASP A 255 34.77 -22.23 -4.05
C ASP A 255 36.10 -21.51 -4.19
N VAL A 256 36.99 -21.94 -3.30
CA VAL A 256 38.35 -21.52 -3.08
C VAL A 256 39.25 -22.34 -4.02
N LYS A 257 40.17 -21.63 -4.69
CA LYS A 257 41.28 -22.11 -5.54
C LYS A 257 40.94 -22.69 -6.91
#